data_AF-M5GGX0-F1
#
_entry.id   AF-M5GGX0-F1
#
_cell.length_a   1.000
_cell.length_b   1.000
_cell.length_c   1.000
_cell.angle_alpha   90.00
_cell.angle_beta   90.00
_cell.angle_gamma   90.00
#
_symmetry.space_group_name_H-M   'P 1'
#
loop_
_entity.id
_entity.type
_entity.pdbx_description
1 polymer ?
#
loop_
_entity_poly.entity_id
_entity_poly.type
_entity_poly.pdbx_seq_one_letter_code
_entity_poly.pdbx_strand_id
1 'polypeptide(L)'
;MPKVVSRSAVSSSLGAAASEGRPLRVYYCLCGEFILVSDKRLSLFPQRKTDDAYVVRAKGADAPIFKFNVNDGGRVFVKRPGGLELQYRFNCPRCELLVAYQTQSGAIGQADYVYCVYGGLSELQGQSEVASFEGEDEKGGKMMKVGN
;
A
#
# COMPACT_ATOMS: atom_id res chain seq x y z
N MET A 1 -36.92 42.16 -22.69
CA MET A 1 -35.83 41.32 -22.16
C MET A 1 -35.81 41.44 -20.64
N PRO A 2 -35.69 40.32 -19.92
CA PRO A 2 -34.47 40.12 -19.14
C PRO A 2 -33.74 38.83 -19.54
N LYS A 3 -32.42 38.88 -19.37
CA LYS A 3 -31.40 37.94 -19.82
C LYS A 3 -31.40 36.64 -19.01
N VAL A 4 -31.03 35.55 -19.69
CA VAL A 4 -30.57 34.28 -19.13
C VAL A 4 -29.63 34.49 -17.95
N VAL A 5 -29.79 33.68 -16.90
CA VAL A 5 -28.61 33.10 -16.23
C VAL A 5 -28.93 31.68 -15.77
N SER A 6 -28.30 30.71 -16.40
CA SER A 6 -28.21 29.32 -15.98
C SER A 6 -27.61 29.26 -14.58
N ARG A 7 -28.39 28.83 -13.58
CA ARG A 7 -27.86 28.59 -12.24
C ARG A 7 -27.27 27.19 -12.18
N SER A 8 -26.09 27.04 -12.77
CA SER A 8 -25.25 25.86 -12.52
C SER A 8 -24.77 25.95 -11.07
N ALA A 9 -25.43 25.23 -10.16
CA ALA A 9 -24.91 25.04 -8.81
C ALA A 9 -23.70 24.10 -8.92
N VAL A 10 -22.52 24.68 -9.11
CA VAL A 10 -21.26 23.99 -8.86
C VAL A 10 -21.13 23.88 -7.35
N SER A 11 -21.42 22.70 -6.80
CA SER A 11 -21.12 22.38 -5.40
C SER A 11 -19.61 22.29 -5.22
N SER A 12 -18.96 23.42 -5.02
CA SER A 12 -17.65 23.50 -4.39
C SER A 12 -17.85 23.59 -2.89
N SER A 13 -17.88 22.45 -2.20
CA SER A 13 -17.87 22.42 -0.73
C SER A 13 -16.44 22.70 -0.23
N LEU A 14 -16.09 23.97 -0.15
CA LEU A 14 -15.14 24.48 0.83
C LEU A 14 -15.96 25.00 2.01
N GLY A 15 -15.89 24.32 3.15
CA GLY A 15 -16.42 24.85 4.41
C GLY A 15 -17.36 23.95 5.19
N ALA A 16 -16.92 22.75 5.55
CA ALA A 16 -17.11 22.28 6.91
C ALA A 16 -15.70 22.08 7.46
N ALA A 17 -15.44 22.49 8.69
CA ALA A 17 -14.16 22.27 9.36
C ALA A 17 -13.82 20.77 9.36
N ALA A 18 -13.18 20.30 8.29
CA ALA A 18 -12.48 19.04 8.27
C ALA A 18 -11.40 19.22 9.32
N SER A 19 -11.39 18.35 10.32
CA SER A 19 -10.25 18.17 11.23
C SER A 19 -8.96 18.50 10.49
N GLU A 20 -8.13 19.39 11.03
CA GLU A 20 -6.75 19.69 10.62
C GLU A 20 -5.96 18.38 10.52
N GLY A 21 -6.17 17.64 9.44
CA GLY A 21 -6.03 16.20 9.40
C GLY A 21 -5.56 15.79 8.02
N ARG A 22 -4.49 15.00 7.98
CA ARG A 22 -3.84 14.57 6.75
C ARG A 22 -4.85 13.90 5.81
N PRO A 23 -4.89 14.25 4.51
CA PRO A 23 -5.88 13.67 3.61
C PRO A 23 -5.72 12.14 3.54
N LEU A 24 -6.82 11.43 3.76
CA LEU A 24 -6.87 9.98 3.64
C LEU A 24 -6.62 9.56 2.19
N ARG A 25 -5.77 8.56 2.01
CA ARG A 25 -5.39 7.99 0.72
C ARG A 25 -6.06 6.66 0.55
N VAL A 26 -6.45 6.38 -0.69
CA VAL A 26 -7.10 5.14 -1.09
C VAL A 26 -6.17 4.36 -1.99
N TYR A 27 -6.05 3.07 -1.72
CA TYR A 27 -5.23 2.12 -2.45
C TYR A 27 -6.10 0.99 -2.98
N TYR A 28 -5.88 0.68 -4.25
CA TYR A 28 -6.59 -0.34 -5.01
C TYR A 28 -5.69 -1.53 -5.26
N CYS A 29 -6.29 -2.71 -5.36
CA CYS A 29 -5.66 -3.87 -5.97
C CYS A 29 -5.41 -3.60 -7.46
N LEU A 30 -4.50 -4.36 -8.07
CA LEU A 30 -4.25 -4.32 -9.52
C LEU A 30 -5.50 -4.63 -10.36
N CYS A 31 -6.47 -5.37 -9.82
CA CYS A 31 -7.76 -5.62 -10.47
C CYS A 31 -8.77 -4.44 -10.35
N GLY A 32 -8.38 -3.36 -9.67
CA GLY A 32 -9.20 -2.18 -9.40
C GLY A 32 -10.11 -2.27 -8.18
N GLU A 33 -10.04 -3.35 -7.40
CA GLU A 33 -10.79 -3.50 -6.15
C GLU A 33 -10.24 -2.58 -5.06
N PHE A 34 -11.10 -2.02 -4.22
CA PHE A 34 -10.68 -1.18 -3.10
C PHE A 34 -10.13 -2.03 -1.95
N ILE A 35 -8.88 -1.77 -1.52
CA ILE A 35 -8.22 -2.62 -0.51
C ILE A 35 -7.81 -1.86 0.75
N LEU A 36 -7.20 -0.69 0.63
CA LEU A 36 -6.60 -0.01 1.79
C LEU A 36 -6.93 1.48 1.79
N VAL A 37 -7.31 2.00 2.95
CA VAL A 37 -7.30 3.43 3.26
C VAL A 37 -6.19 3.70 4.25
N SER A 38 -5.36 4.72 4.03
CA SER A 38 -4.35 5.16 5.00
C SER A 38 -4.18 6.68 5.00
N ASP A 39 -3.88 7.25 6.17
CA ASP A 39 -3.51 8.66 6.32
C ASP A 39 -2.09 8.98 5.83
N LYS A 40 -1.21 7.97 5.67
CA LYS A 40 0.16 8.11 5.18
C LYS A 40 0.33 7.44 3.81
N ARG A 41 1.29 7.92 3.01
CA ARG A 41 1.65 7.28 1.74
C ARG A 41 2.38 5.96 2.00
N LEU A 42 2.09 4.94 1.19
CA LEU A 42 2.80 3.67 1.28
C LEU A 42 4.32 3.83 1.10
N SER A 43 4.74 4.69 0.18
CA SER A 43 6.16 5.00 -0.09
C SER A 43 6.92 5.63 1.09
N LEU A 44 6.23 6.15 2.10
CA LEU A 44 6.87 6.69 3.31
C LEU A 44 7.08 5.62 4.39
N PHE A 45 6.46 4.45 4.27
CA PHE A 45 6.72 3.37 5.21
C PHE A 45 8.07 2.72 4.92
N PRO A 46 8.78 2.26 5.96
CA PRO A 46 10.00 1.50 5.76
C PRO A 46 9.70 0.21 4.99
N GLN A 47 10.57 -0.13 4.06
CA GLN A 47 10.48 -1.38 3.30
C GLN A 47 11.34 -2.45 3.96
N ARG A 48 10.85 -3.69 3.92
CA ARG A 48 11.54 -4.83 4.50
C ARG A 48 12.54 -5.39 3.49
N LYS A 49 13.81 -5.52 3.87
CA LYS A 49 14.90 -6.02 3.00
C LYS A 49 14.75 -7.44 2.43
N THR A 50 13.78 -8.22 2.90
CA THR A 50 13.63 -9.63 2.52
C THR A 50 12.68 -9.85 1.34
N ASP A 51 11.75 -8.93 1.10
CA ASP A 51 10.66 -9.03 0.11
C ASP A 51 10.07 -7.67 -0.27
N ASP A 52 10.76 -6.58 0.10
CA ASP A 52 10.42 -5.18 -0.16
C ASP A 52 9.01 -4.73 0.26
N ALA A 53 8.32 -5.55 1.06
CA ALA A 53 7.02 -5.23 1.62
C ALA A 53 7.08 -3.98 2.50
N TYR A 54 6.07 -3.12 2.36
CA TYR A 54 5.91 -1.93 3.18
C TYR A 54 5.49 -2.33 4.59
N VAL A 55 6.24 -1.88 5.59
CA VAL A 55 6.00 -2.21 6.99
C VAL A 55 5.09 -1.16 7.62
N VAL A 56 3.83 -1.53 7.83
CA VAL A 56 2.82 -0.70 8.50
C VAL A 56 2.75 -1.09 9.96
N ARG A 57 3.08 -0.16 10.85
CA ARG A 57 2.95 -0.37 12.29
C ARG A 57 1.50 -0.18 12.72
N ALA A 58 0.87 -1.20 13.27
CA ALA A 58 -0.56 -1.18 13.59
C ALA A 58 -0.86 -0.65 15.01
N LYS A 59 0.13 -0.66 15.91
CA LYS A 59 -0.01 -0.21 17.30
C LYS A 59 1.03 0.83 17.70
N GLY A 60 0.63 1.77 18.54
CA GLY A 60 1.49 2.79 19.15
C GLY A 60 1.00 4.21 18.87
N ALA A 61 1.60 5.20 19.54
CA ALA A 61 1.22 6.61 19.43
C ALA A 61 1.38 7.18 18.00
N ASP A 62 2.40 6.72 17.26
CA ASP A 62 2.70 7.18 15.90
C ASP A 62 2.13 6.28 14.79
N ALA A 63 1.28 5.31 15.16
CA ALA A 63 0.69 4.37 14.21
C ALA A 63 -0.21 5.13 13.21
N PRO A 64 -0.06 4.90 11.89
CA PRO A 64 -0.98 5.43 10.89
C PRO A 64 -2.41 4.95 11.16
N ILE A 65 -3.36 5.78 10.77
CA ILE A 65 -4.77 5.39 10.68
C ILE A 65 -4.93 4.64 9.36
N PHE A 66 -5.37 3.39 9.43
CA PHE A 66 -5.65 2.62 8.23
C PHE A 66 -6.84 1.68 8.39
N LYS A 67 -7.44 1.29 7.26
CA LYS A 67 -8.48 0.28 7.18
C LYS A 67 -8.29 -0.58 5.94
N PHE A 68 -8.35 -1.89 6.12
CA PHE A 68 -8.25 -2.86 5.04
C PHE A 68 -9.62 -3.46 4.68
N ASN A 69 -9.79 -3.78 3.40
CA ASN A 69 -10.88 -4.57 2.84
C ASN A 69 -10.28 -5.81 2.16
N VAL A 70 -10.14 -6.88 2.94
CA VAL A 70 -9.42 -8.10 2.53
C VAL A 70 -10.11 -9.33 3.08
N ASN A 71 -9.92 -10.46 2.40
CA ASN A 71 -10.33 -11.77 2.88
C ASN A 71 -9.13 -12.50 3.51
N ASP A 72 -9.40 -13.39 4.47
CA ASP A 72 -8.37 -14.24 5.04
C ASP A 72 -7.84 -15.23 4.00
N GLY A 73 -6.56 -15.09 3.64
CA GLY A 73 -5.84 -15.95 2.69
C GLY A 73 -5.18 -17.18 3.33
N GLY A 74 -5.48 -17.44 4.61
CA GLY A 74 -4.95 -18.56 5.37
C GLY A 74 -3.53 -18.35 5.93
N ARG A 75 -2.95 -19.43 6.46
CA ARG A 75 -1.63 -19.45 7.09
C ARG A 75 -0.63 -20.25 6.26
N VAL A 76 0.57 -19.71 6.06
CA VAL A 76 1.63 -20.32 5.25
C VAL A 76 2.97 -20.19 5.98
N PHE A 77 3.78 -21.25 5.95
CA PHE A 77 5.18 -21.17 6.36
C PHE A 77 6.04 -20.84 5.14
N VAL A 78 6.80 -19.76 5.23
CA VAL A 78 7.75 -19.33 4.21
C VAL A 78 9.16 -19.60 4.70
N LYS A 79 9.94 -20.35 3.91
CA LYS A 79 11.35 -20.60 4.18
C LYS A 79 12.17 -19.41 3.66
N ARG A 80 12.83 -18.69 4.56
CA ARG A 80 13.76 -17.60 4.28
C ARG A 80 15.20 -18.03 4.63
N PRO A 81 16.23 -17.30 4.16
CA PRO A 81 17.63 -17.62 4.52
C PRO A 81 17.86 -17.62 6.04
N GLY A 82 17.11 -16.83 6.81
CA GLY A 82 17.20 -16.76 8.28
C GLY A 82 16.31 -17.75 9.04
N GLY A 83 15.57 -18.64 8.36
CA GLY A 83 14.70 -19.63 9.02
C GLY A 83 13.29 -19.71 8.42
N LEU A 84 12.38 -20.32 9.18
CA LEU A 84 10.96 -20.43 8.82
C LEU A 84 10.18 -19.26 9.41
N GLU A 85 9.43 -18.56 8.56
CA GLU A 85 8.54 -17.47 8.94
C GLU A 85 7.09 -17.91 8.75
N LEU A 86 6.27 -17.77 9.79
CA LEU A 86 4.84 -17.97 9.69
C LEU A 86 4.17 -16.68 9.17
N GLN A 87 3.36 -16.81 8.12
CA GLN A 87 2.62 -15.71 7.52
C GLN A 87 1.12 -16.02 7.53
N TYR A 88 0.35 -15.10 8.09
CA TYR A 88 -1.10 -15.01 7.93
C TYR A 88 -1.38 -14.07 6.78
N ARG A 89 -1.88 -14.61 5.67
CA ARG A 89 -2.04 -13.91 4.40
C ARG A 89 -3.42 -13.27 4.31
N PHE A 90 -3.49 -12.14 3.63
CA PHE A 90 -4.72 -11.42 3.34
C PHE A 90 -4.80 -11.12 1.85
N ASN A 91 -5.91 -11.53 1.25
CA ASN A 91 -6.10 -11.55 -0.18
C ASN A 91 -7.16 -10.53 -0.61
N CYS A 92 -7.04 -10.05 -1.84
CA CYS A 92 -8.07 -9.25 -2.48
C CYS A 92 -9.39 -10.03 -2.52
N PRO A 93 -10.53 -9.42 -2.11
CA PRO A 93 -11.81 -10.13 -2.09
C PRO A 93 -12.35 -10.45 -3.50
N ARG A 94 -11.82 -9.80 -4.55
CA ARG A 94 -12.26 -9.97 -5.94
C ARG A 94 -11.43 -10.96 -6.74
N CYS A 95 -10.10 -10.84 -6.72
CA CYS A 95 -9.19 -11.66 -7.54
C CYS A 95 -8.26 -12.56 -6.73
N GLU A 96 -8.41 -12.59 -5.41
CA GLU A 96 -7.61 -13.41 -4.48
C GLU A 96 -6.10 -13.11 -4.47
N LEU A 97 -5.65 -12.03 -5.11
CA LEU A 97 -4.26 -11.58 -5.07
C LEU A 97 -3.81 -11.32 -3.63
N LEU A 98 -2.63 -11.80 -3.26
CA LEU A 98 -2.01 -11.51 -1.97
C LEU A 98 -1.64 -10.02 -1.89
N VAL A 99 -2.29 -9.28 -1.00
CA VAL A 99 -2.08 -7.82 -0.85
C VAL A 99 -1.35 -7.47 0.44
N ALA A 100 -1.55 -8.25 1.50
CA ALA A 100 -0.89 -8.02 2.77
C ALA A 100 -0.71 -9.33 3.54
N TYR A 101 0.17 -9.33 4.53
CA TYR A 101 0.31 -10.42 5.48
C TYR A 101 0.75 -9.91 6.85
N GLN A 102 0.63 -10.74 7.87
CA GLN A 102 1.13 -10.48 9.21
C GLN A 102 1.78 -11.75 9.79
N THR A 103 2.64 -11.59 10.80
CA THR A 103 3.37 -12.71 11.44
C THR A 103 2.69 -13.23 12.70
N GLN A 104 1.77 -12.45 13.28
CA GLN A 104 1.00 -12.83 14.46
C GLN A 104 -0.42 -13.26 14.07
N SER A 105 -1.04 -14.14 14.85
CA SER A 105 -2.44 -14.51 14.63
C SER A 105 -3.38 -13.35 14.99
N GLY A 106 -4.54 -13.30 14.34
CA GLY A 106 -5.59 -12.31 14.60
C GLY A 106 -6.14 -11.69 13.32
N ALA A 107 -7.13 -10.82 13.45
CA ALA A 107 -7.64 -10.03 12.33
C ALA A 107 -6.58 -9.01 11.86
N ILE A 108 -6.70 -8.56 10.62
CA ILE A 108 -5.78 -7.56 10.06
C ILE A 108 -5.75 -6.29 10.94
N GLY A 109 -4.55 -5.83 11.27
CA GLY A 109 -4.33 -4.67 12.16
C GLY A 109 -4.33 -4.99 13.67
N GLN A 110 -4.61 -6.24 14.08
CA GLN A 110 -4.43 -6.66 15.49
C GLN A 110 -2.98 -7.05 15.80
N ALA A 111 -2.22 -7.48 14.79
CA ALA A 111 -0.79 -7.69 14.92
C ALA A 111 -0.05 -6.38 15.20
N ASP A 112 1.21 -6.43 15.64
CA ASP A 112 2.00 -5.22 15.86
C ASP A 112 2.42 -4.56 14.53
N TYR A 113 2.61 -5.38 13.50
CA TYR A 113 2.99 -4.98 12.15
C TYR A 113 2.14 -5.70 11.11
N VAL A 114 1.73 -4.96 10.08
CA VAL A 114 1.13 -5.46 8.86
C VAL A 114 2.10 -5.17 7.72
N TYR A 115 2.37 -6.17 6.89
CA TYR A 115 3.26 -6.06 5.76
C TYR A 115 2.43 -5.99 4.49
N CYS A 116 2.45 -4.86 3.79
CA CYS A 116 1.79 -4.71 2.49
C CYS A 116 2.74 -5.15 1.39
N VAL A 117 2.30 -6.07 0.53
CA VAL A 117 3.14 -6.62 -0.53
C VAL A 117 3.49 -5.53 -1.53
N TYR A 118 4.78 -5.44 -1.88
CA TYR A 118 5.26 -4.49 -2.87
C TYR A 118 4.58 -4.74 -4.23
N GLY A 119 4.12 -3.66 -4.88
CA GLY A 119 3.41 -3.74 -6.16
C GLY A 119 2.01 -4.36 -6.10
N GLY A 120 1.53 -4.82 -4.94
CA GLY A 120 0.18 -5.38 -4.78
C GLY A 120 -0.93 -4.33 -4.68
N LEU A 121 -0.56 -3.08 -4.41
CA LEU A 121 -1.45 -1.94 -4.18
C LEU A 121 -1.00 -0.73 -5.02
N SER A 122 -1.97 0.07 -5.48
CA SER A 122 -1.74 1.28 -6.28
C SER A 122 -2.68 2.40 -5.86
N GLU A 123 -2.22 3.66 -5.89
CA GLU A 123 -3.11 4.83 -5.71
C GLU A 123 -4.06 5.05 -6.90
N LEU A 124 -3.73 4.50 -8.09
CA LEU A 124 -4.49 4.65 -9.32
C LEU A 124 -5.22 3.35 -9.66
N GLN A 125 -6.55 3.43 -9.82
CA GLN A 125 -7.37 2.26 -10.11
C GLN A 125 -7.00 1.65 -11.48
N GLY A 126 -6.67 0.35 -11.49
CA GLY A 126 -6.40 -0.40 -12.72
C GLY A 126 -5.04 -0.10 -13.37
N GLN A 127 -4.13 0.58 -12.67
CA GLN A 127 -2.75 0.77 -13.11
C GLN A 127 -1.78 0.16 -12.09
N SER A 128 -0.79 -0.59 -12.58
CA SER A 128 0.39 -0.92 -11.80
C SER A 128 1.32 0.29 -11.78
N GLU A 129 1.85 0.65 -10.61
CA GLU A 129 2.94 1.62 -10.53
C GLU A 129 4.14 1.10 -11.34
N VAL A 130 4.78 1.97 -12.14
CA VAL A 130 5.82 1.58 -13.12
C VAL A 130 7.01 0.88 -12.43
N ALA A 131 7.29 1.26 -11.18
CA ALA A 131 8.33 0.67 -10.35
C ALA A 131 8.09 -0.82 -10.01
N SER A 132 6.86 -1.33 -10.14
CA SER A 132 6.56 -2.76 -9.96
C SER A 132 7.25 -3.67 -10.99
N PHE A 133 7.75 -3.10 -12.10
CA PHE A 133 8.46 -3.83 -13.17
C PHE A 133 9.94 -3.47 -13.29
N GLU A 134 10.47 -2.52 -12.53
CA GLU A 134 11.89 -2.12 -12.61
C GLU A 134 12.78 -3.08 -11.80
N GLY A 135 12.76 -4.35 -12.21
CA GLY A 135 13.75 -5.34 -11.85
C GLY A 135 14.93 -5.28 -12.82
N GLU A 136 16.08 -4.82 -12.32
CA GLU A 136 17.43 -5.11 -12.84
C GLU A 136 17.80 -4.62 -14.25
N ASP A 137 18.03 -3.32 -14.43
CA ASP A 137 18.94 -2.84 -15.50
C ASP A 137 19.65 -1.55 -15.09
N GLU A 138 20.75 -1.68 -14.31
CA GLU A 138 21.99 -0.92 -14.54
C GLU A 138 23.12 -1.48 -13.66
N LYS A 139 23.79 -2.54 -14.12
CA LYS A 139 25.19 -2.77 -13.70
C LYS A 139 26.04 -1.67 -14.35
N GLY A 140 26.04 -0.49 -13.73
CA GLY A 140 26.93 0.61 -14.08
C GLY A 140 28.38 0.17 -13.92
N GLY A 141 29.03 -0.13 -15.04
CA GLY A 141 30.41 -0.57 -15.11
C GLY A 141 31.35 0.48 -14.53
N LYS A 142 31.93 0.20 -13.36
CA LYS A 142 33.12 0.92 -12.91
C LYS A 142 34.34 0.27 -13.58
N MET A 143 34.64 0.76 -14.78
CA MET A 143 35.90 0.49 -15.47
C MET A 143 37.07 0.71 -14.51
N MET A 144 37.80 -0.36 -14.20
CA MET A 144 39.14 -0.27 -13.63
C MET A 144 40.03 0.46 -14.63
N LYS A 145 40.47 1.67 -14.30
CA LYS A 145 41.59 2.31 -15.00
C LYS A 145 42.84 1.50 -14.66
N VAL A 146 43.28 0.67 -15.59
CA VAL A 146 44.62 0.09 -15.58
C VAL A 146 45.57 1.24 -15.89
N GLY A 147 46.39 1.61 -14.90
CA GLY A 147 47.45 2.58 -15.07
C GLY A 147 48.52 2.02 -16.00
N ASN A 148 49.06 2.89 -16.85
CA ASN A 148 50.35 2.73 -17.49
C ASN A 148 51.14 4.01 -17.25
#